data_AF-R7MZN2-F1
#
_entry.id   AF-R7MZN2-F1
#
_cell.length_a   1.000
_cell.length_b   1.000
_cell.length_c   1.000
_cell.angle_alpha   90.00
_cell.angle_beta   90.00
_cell.angle_gamma   90.00
#
_symmetry.space_group_name_H-M   'P 1'
#
loop_
_entity.id
_entity.type
_entity.pdbx_description
1 polymer ?
#
loop_
_entity_poly.entity_id
_entity_poly.type
_entity_poly.pdbx_seq_one_letter_code
_entity_poly.pdbx_strand_id
1 'polypeptide(L)'
;MNRVIINADDFGIHTEVNQAVIEACEHGVLTSTSLLANGPAFDEAVDLARKCPDLGIGIHLSLVGSLPTVLAAKEVPTLVQDNGLLPESYTEVIKRACQGKLDYGQVYRELDAQMEKIMATGLPIDHLDSHQHLHVLPQIWSIVQSLMMKYGIHRLRIPREAYSYKVLSANPVRIAGRDGLTYLSRKAMASVQRLHFTTTDFFWGMVDGGHMTESNLHYLIDRLPFGTHEIMMHPGRSTAVLSQSFSWGYHWQDEFQALLSPGIRQQLEAKQIELITYGDLP
;
A
#
# COMPACT_ATOMS: atom_id res chain seq x y z
N MET A 1 -14.53 -4.36 -20.15
CA MET A 1 -13.69 -3.16 -20.02
C MET A 1 -12.73 -3.40 -18.87
N ASN A 2 -11.48 -2.96 -18.97
CA ASN A 2 -10.57 -3.07 -17.83
C ASN A 2 -10.91 -1.98 -16.81
N ARG A 3 -10.90 -2.35 -15.53
CA ARG A 3 -11.13 -1.45 -14.41
C ARG A 3 -9.84 -1.35 -13.60
N VAL A 4 -9.35 -0.15 -13.36
CA VAL A 4 -8.04 0.08 -12.73
C VAL A 4 -8.20 0.98 -11.51
N ILE A 5 -7.70 0.50 -10.38
CA ILE A 5 -7.43 1.29 -9.19
C ILE A 5 -5.97 1.73 -9.27
N ILE A 6 -5.71 3.03 -9.23
CA ILE A 6 -4.35 3.55 -9.05
C ILE A 6 -4.25 4.00 -7.59
N ASN A 7 -3.51 3.23 -6.80
CA ASN A 7 -3.38 3.44 -5.36
C ASN A 7 -2.04 4.08 -5.01
N ALA A 8 -2.09 5.22 -4.32
CA ALA A 8 -0.92 5.82 -3.69
C ALA A 8 -0.75 5.27 -2.28
N ASP A 9 0.37 4.61 -2.04
CA ASP A 9 0.75 4.13 -0.71
C ASP A 9 1.37 5.27 0.13
N ASP A 10 1.48 5.03 1.43
CA ASP A 10 2.15 5.89 2.41
C ASP A 10 1.50 7.26 2.68
N PHE A 11 0.20 7.43 2.41
CA PHE A 11 -0.50 8.66 2.79
C PHE A 11 -0.50 8.83 4.31
N GLY A 12 -0.19 10.03 4.80
CA GLY A 12 0.08 10.33 6.20
C GLY A 12 1.55 10.21 6.62
N ILE A 13 2.45 9.67 5.79
CA ILE A 13 3.85 9.51 6.20
C ILE A 13 4.63 10.82 6.26
N HIS A 14 4.33 11.75 5.35
CA HIS A 14 5.07 13.00 5.20
C HIS A 14 4.24 14.00 4.39
N THR A 15 4.37 15.30 4.67
CA THR A 15 3.65 16.37 3.98
C THR A 15 3.85 16.33 2.45
N GLU A 16 5.09 16.14 1.98
CA GLU A 16 5.37 16.00 0.53
C GLU A 16 4.63 14.84 -0.16
N VAL A 17 4.34 13.74 0.56
CA VAL A 17 3.53 12.63 0.05
C VAL A 17 2.06 13.02 0.09
N ASN A 18 1.58 13.54 1.22
CA ASN A 18 0.18 13.97 1.37
C ASN A 18 -0.26 14.91 0.27
N GLN A 19 0.56 15.93 0.02
CA GLN A 19 0.27 16.94 -0.97
C GLN A 19 0.27 16.38 -2.40
N ALA A 20 1.21 15.50 -2.71
CA ALA A 20 1.27 14.82 -4.01
C ALA A 20 0.05 13.92 -4.25
N VAL A 21 -0.42 13.21 -3.23
CA VAL A 21 -1.63 12.39 -3.30
C VAL A 21 -2.86 13.24 -3.67
N ILE A 22 -3.06 14.37 -2.98
CA ILE A 22 -4.23 15.22 -3.25
C ILE A 22 -4.14 15.88 -4.62
N GLU A 23 -2.97 16.40 -5.02
CA GLU A 23 -2.82 16.97 -6.36
C GLU A 23 -3.03 15.93 -7.45
N ALA A 24 -2.56 14.70 -7.25
CA ALA A 24 -2.76 13.61 -8.20
C ALA A 24 -4.22 13.12 -8.24
N CYS A 25 -4.97 13.23 -7.13
CA CYS A 25 -6.42 13.04 -7.06
C CYS A 25 -7.14 14.11 -7.92
N GLU A 26 -6.82 15.38 -7.69
CA GLU A 26 -7.52 16.51 -8.30
C GLU A 26 -7.18 16.73 -9.78
N HIS A 27 -5.91 16.55 -10.16
CA HIS A 27 -5.41 16.92 -11.48
C HIS A 27 -4.90 15.71 -12.30
N GLY A 28 -4.68 14.59 -11.63
CA GLY A 28 -4.09 13.39 -12.21
C GLY A 28 -5.08 12.25 -12.43
N VAL A 29 -4.52 11.05 -12.49
CA VAL A 29 -5.25 9.79 -12.69
C VAL A 29 -5.37 8.96 -11.41
N LEU A 30 -4.97 9.51 -10.26
CA LEU A 30 -5.02 8.80 -8.98
C LEU A 30 -6.47 8.63 -8.52
N THR A 31 -6.83 7.43 -8.08
CA THR A 31 -8.21 7.13 -7.62
C THR A 31 -8.28 6.69 -6.18
N SER A 32 -7.18 6.20 -5.62
CA SER A 32 -7.17 5.57 -4.31
C SER A 32 -5.88 5.89 -3.56
N THR A 33 -5.95 5.85 -2.24
CA THR A 33 -4.78 5.90 -1.36
C THR A 33 -5.03 5.12 -0.09
N SER A 34 -3.97 4.76 0.64
CA SER A 34 -4.05 4.08 1.92
C SER A 34 -3.31 4.86 3.02
N LEU A 35 -4.00 5.10 4.14
CA LEU A 35 -3.58 6.00 5.22
C LEU A 35 -2.78 5.26 6.31
N LEU A 36 -1.62 5.81 6.68
CA LEU A 36 -0.75 5.35 7.77
C LEU A 36 -1.14 6.00 9.10
N ALA A 37 -1.76 5.21 9.99
CA ALA A 37 -2.16 5.68 11.33
C ALA A 37 -0.99 6.24 12.17
N ASN A 38 0.20 5.69 11.99
CA ASN A 38 1.42 6.05 12.71
C ASN A 38 2.33 7.01 11.93
N GLY A 39 1.88 7.53 10.79
CA GLY A 39 2.61 8.52 10.01
C GLY A 39 2.69 9.87 10.74
N PRO A 40 3.84 10.56 10.74
CA PRO A 40 4.00 11.89 11.34
C PRO A 40 3.06 12.96 10.77
N ALA A 41 2.61 12.81 9.52
CA ALA A 41 1.70 13.72 8.83
C ALA A 41 0.27 13.17 8.74
N PHE A 42 -0.12 12.25 9.64
CA PHE A 42 -1.44 11.63 9.66
C PHE A 42 -2.58 12.66 9.78
N ASP A 43 -2.49 13.59 10.73
CA ASP A 43 -3.58 14.57 10.94
C ASP A 43 -3.77 15.47 9.72
N GLU A 44 -2.68 15.89 9.08
CA GLU A 44 -2.73 16.64 7.81
C GLU A 44 -3.40 15.81 6.71
N ALA A 45 -3.05 14.53 6.58
CA ALA A 45 -3.63 13.62 5.59
C ALA A 45 -5.14 13.45 5.80
N VAL A 46 -5.61 13.35 7.04
CA VAL A 46 -7.04 13.27 7.36
C VAL A 46 -7.77 14.55 6.95
N ASP A 47 -7.23 15.71 7.26
CA ASP A 47 -7.85 17.00 6.89
C ASP A 47 -7.87 17.24 5.38
N LEU A 48 -6.88 16.72 4.67
CA LEU A 48 -6.81 16.73 3.21
C LEU A 48 -7.79 15.74 2.58
N ALA A 49 -7.89 14.52 3.09
CA ALA A 49 -8.82 13.50 2.59
C ALA A 49 -10.28 13.98 2.62
N ARG A 50 -10.66 14.73 3.67
CA ARG A 50 -12.00 15.35 3.77
C ARG A 50 -12.33 16.31 2.63
N LYS A 51 -11.32 16.78 1.88
CA LYS A 51 -11.46 17.73 0.76
C LYS A 51 -11.45 17.05 -0.61
N CYS A 52 -11.02 15.78 -0.74
CA CYS A 52 -11.10 14.99 -1.99
C CYS A 52 -12.13 13.85 -1.79
N PRO A 53 -13.45 14.11 -1.88
CA PRO A 53 -14.49 13.09 -1.60
C PRO A 53 -14.51 11.94 -2.61
N ASP A 54 -13.93 12.14 -3.80
CA ASP A 54 -13.84 11.12 -4.85
C ASP A 54 -12.61 10.19 -4.69
N LEU A 55 -11.73 10.46 -3.71
CA LEU A 55 -10.57 9.64 -3.40
C LEU A 55 -10.99 8.43 -2.56
N GLY A 56 -10.74 7.22 -3.04
CA GLY A 56 -10.83 6.00 -2.23
C GLY A 56 -9.79 6.04 -1.11
N ILE A 57 -10.22 5.80 0.14
CA ILE A 57 -9.33 5.82 1.31
C ILE A 57 -9.30 4.45 1.97
N GLY A 58 -8.12 3.83 2.00
CA GLY A 58 -7.86 2.59 2.71
C GLY A 58 -7.08 2.76 4.01
N ILE A 59 -6.95 1.67 4.74
CA ILE A 59 -6.03 1.53 5.87
C ILE A 59 -4.71 0.95 5.38
N HIS A 60 -3.60 1.69 5.59
CA HIS A 60 -2.25 1.20 5.36
C HIS A 60 -1.63 0.74 6.67
N LEU A 61 -1.76 -0.55 6.98
CA LEU A 61 -1.15 -1.11 8.19
C LEU A 61 0.38 -1.04 8.11
N SER A 62 1.06 -0.78 9.22
CA SER A 62 2.53 -0.74 9.23
C SER A 62 3.14 -1.42 10.45
N LEU A 63 4.21 -2.18 10.20
CA LEU A 63 5.08 -2.78 11.21
C LEU A 63 6.56 -2.47 10.93
N VAL A 64 6.84 -1.60 9.94
CA VAL A 64 8.19 -1.25 9.47
C VAL A 64 8.23 0.21 8.96
N GLY A 65 9.35 0.65 8.39
CA GLY A 65 9.52 1.98 7.81
C GLY A 65 10.11 3.02 8.76
N SER A 66 10.70 2.60 9.88
CA SER A 66 11.25 3.51 10.90
C SER A 66 10.21 4.47 11.48
N LEU A 67 8.93 4.07 11.44
CA LEU A 67 7.81 4.84 11.98
C LEU A 67 7.62 4.56 13.48
N PRO A 68 7.02 5.48 14.25
CA PRO A 68 6.58 5.18 15.60
C PRO A 68 5.47 4.12 15.59
N THR A 69 5.15 3.56 16.75
CA THR A 69 3.92 2.78 16.97
C THR A 69 2.77 3.70 17.38
N VAL A 70 1.52 3.27 17.18
CA VAL A 70 0.36 3.96 17.76
C VAL A 70 0.30 3.71 19.27
N LEU A 71 0.56 2.48 19.70
CA LEU A 71 0.72 2.16 21.12
C LEU A 71 2.06 2.69 21.66
N ALA A 72 2.19 2.83 22.98
CA ALA A 72 3.48 3.16 23.54
C ALA A 72 4.46 2.00 23.31
N ALA A 73 5.71 2.30 22.93
CA ALA A 73 6.74 1.31 22.64
C ALA A 73 6.90 0.23 23.73
N LYS A 74 6.69 0.59 25.01
CA LYS A 74 6.72 -0.32 26.16
C LYS A 74 5.60 -1.37 26.18
N GLU A 75 4.49 -1.14 25.49
CA GLU A 75 3.35 -2.05 25.37
C GLU A 75 3.55 -3.09 24.27
N VAL A 76 4.44 -2.78 23.32
CA VAL A 76 4.78 -3.59 22.14
C VAL A 76 6.30 -3.72 21.92
N PRO A 77 7.08 -4.09 22.96
CA PRO A 77 8.54 -4.04 22.92
C PRO A 77 9.18 -4.95 21.85
N THR A 78 8.49 -6.01 21.41
CA THR A 78 9.01 -6.90 20.36
C THR A 78 8.86 -6.32 18.96
N LEU A 79 8.03 -5.28 18.79
CA LEU A 79 7.78 -4.63 17.51
C LEU A 79 8.78 -3.51 17.23
N VAL A 80 9.39 -2.93 18.26
CA VAL A 80 10.26 -1.75 18.13
C VAL A 80 11.74 -2.11 18.21
N GLN A 81 12.60 -1.18 17.80
CA GLN A 81 14.04 -1.21 18.03
C GLN A 81 14.37 -0.45 19.33
N ASP A 82 15.66 -0.39 19.67
CA ASP A 82 16.13 0.30 20.90
C ASP A 82 15.79 1.79 20.91
N ASN A 83 15.61 2.40 19.74
CA ASN A 83 15.17 3.79 19.59
C ASN A 83 13.65 3.99 19.73
N GLY A 84 12.89 2.92 20.01
CA GLY A 84 11.43 2.96 20.15
C GLY A 84 10.64 3.03 18.84
N LEU A 85 11.30 2.95 17.68
CA LEU A 85 10.67 2.96 16.37
C LEU A 85 10.54 1.53 15.81
N LEU A 86 9.61 1.33 14.88
CA LEU A 86 9.51 0.11 14.10
C LEU A 86 10.81 -0.14 13.31
N PRO A 87 11.13 -1.40 12.94
CA PRO A 87 12.23 -1.72 12.06
C PRO A 87 12.17 -0.96 10.74
N GLU A 88 13.32 -0.71 10.14
CA GLU A 88 13.38 -0.01 8.84
C GLU A 88 12.69 -0.81 7.72
N SER A 89 12.84 -2.15 7.72
CA SER A 89 12.31 -3.01 6.65
C SER A 89 11.79 -4.35 7.15
N TYR A 90 11.01 -5.02 6.30
CA TYR A 90 10.41 -6.33 6.53
C TYR A 90 11.42 -7.42 6.93
N THR A 91 12.68 -7.27 6.53
CA THR A 91 13.74 -8.27 6.78
C THR A 91 13.95 -8.53 8.27
N GLU A 92 13.91 -7.49 9.10
CA GLU A 92 14.07 -7.61 10.55
C GLU A 92 12.81 -8.21 11.19
N VAL A 93 11.61 -7.89 10.69
CA VAL A 93 10.36 -8.52 11.16
C VAL A 93 10.37 -10.02 10.89
N ILE A 94 10.76 -10.44 9.68
CA ILE A 94 10.92 -11.86 9.32
C ILE A 94 11.98 -12.53 10.21
N LYS A 95 13.12 -11.88 10.43
CA LYS A 95 14.19 -12.40 11.29
C LYS A 95 13.69 -12.61 12.73
N ARG A 96 12.98 -11.63 13.31
CA ARG A 96 12.39 -11.76 14.66
C ARG A 96 11.36 -12.89 14.70
N ALA A 97 10.50 -13.01 13.69
CA ALA A 97 9.53 -14.09 13.59
C ALA A 97 10.20 -15.47 13.54
N CYS A 98 11.21 -15.66 12.69
CA CYS A 98 11.96 -16.91 12.58
C CYS A 98 12.73 -17.26 13.86
N GLN A 99 13.15 -16.27 14.64
CA GLN A 99 13.82 -16.46 15.93
C GLN A 99 12.84 -16.66 17.11
N GLY A 100 11.53 -16.63 16.86
CA GLY A 100 10.52 -16.69 17.93
C GLY A 100 10.52 -15.46 18.85
N LYS A 101 11.08 -14.34 18.39
CA LYS A 101 11.21 -13.07 19.13
C LYS A 101 10.11 -12.07 18.82
N LEU A 102 9.22 -12.38 17.88
CA LEU A 102 8.07 -11.54 17.54
C LEU A 102 6.83 -12.04 18.29
N ASP A 103 6.25 -11.19 19.14
CA ASP A 103 5.02 -11.50 19.86
C ASP A 103 3.81 -11.11 19.00
N TYR A 104 3.07 -12.10 18.51
CA TYR A 104 1.89 -11.88 17.68
C TYR A 104 0.71 -11.26 18.44
N GLY A 105 0.67 -11.36 19.77
CA GLY A 105 -0.29 -10.61 20.59
C GLY A 105 0.01 -9.11 20.58
N GLN A 106 1.29 -8.74 20.54
CA GLN A 106 1.70 -7.34 20.35
C GLN A 106 1.39 -6.86 18.93
N VAL A 107 1.66 -7.68 17.91
CA VAL A 107 1.26 -7.38 16.52
C VAL A 107 -0.24 -7.11 16.43
N TYR A 108 -1.08 -7.97 17.02
CA TYR A 108 -2.53 -7.78 17.04
C TYR A 108 -2.90 -6.44 17.67
N ARG A 109 -2.40 -6.13 18.88
CA ARG A 109 -2.76 -4.89 19.58
C ARG A 109 -2.33 -3.64 18.82
N GLU A 110 -1.14 -3.64 18.23
CA GLU A 110 -0.66 -2.49 17.45
C GLU A 110 -1.49 -2.30 16.17
N LEU A 111 -1.72 -3.36 15.41
CA LEU A 111 -2.54 -3.27 14.20
C LEU A 111 -3.99 -2.88 14.52
N ASP A 112 -4.54 -3.39 15.62
CA ASP A 112 -5.86 -3.00 16.12
C ASP A 112 -5.92 -1.51 16.45
N ALA A 113 -4.91 -0.98 17.15
CA ALA A 113 -4.81 0.44 17.49
C ALA A 113 -4.65 1.33 16.24
N GLN A 114 -3.92 0.87 15.22
CA GLN A 114 -3.82 1.57 13.93
C GLN A 114 -5.18 1.65 13.23
N MET A 115 -5.90 0.53 13.16
CA MET A 115 -7.25 0.50 12.57
C MET A 115 -8.22 1.37 13.36
N GLU A 116 -8.24 1.24 14.68
CA GLU A 116 -9.08 2.05 15.56
C GLU A 116 -8.84 3.56 15.34
N LYS A 117 -7.57 3.98 15.29
CA LYS A 117 -7.21 5.38 15.07
C LYS A 117 -7.72 5.90 13.72
N ILE A 118 -7.60 5.12 12.65
CA ILE A 118 -8.11 5.52 11.32
C ILE A 118 -9.65 5.53 11.31
N MET A 119 -10.30 4.51 11.85
CA MET A 119 -11.76 4.42 11.90
C MET A 119 -12.37 5.58 12.72
N ALA A 120 -11.70 6.01 13.79
CA ALA A 120 -12.13 7.14 14.61
C ALA A 120 -12.14 8.50 13.87
N THR A 121 -11.49 8.61 12.71
CA THR A 121 -11.48 9.84 11.90
C THR A 121 -12.83 10.14 11.25
N GLY A 122 -13.68 9.11 11.10
CA GLY A 122 -14.96 9.17 10.39
C GLY A 122 -14.84 9.22 8.86
N LEU A 123 -13.64 9.03 8.29
CA LEU A 123 -13.46 8.92 6.85
C LEU A 123 -14.14 7.65 6.31
N PRO A 124 -14.67 7.66 5.07
CA PRO A 124 -15.27 6.49 4.44
C PRO A 124 -14.18 5.49 4.01
N ILE A 125 -13.77 4.62 4.93
CA ILE A 125 -12.74 3.62 4.67
C ILE A 125 -13.28 2.50 3.79
N ASP A 126 -12.64 2.22 2.65
CA ASP A 126 -13.13 1.25 1.66
C ASP A 126 -12.29 -0.02 1.52
N HIS A 127 -10.99 0.00 1.88
CA HIS A 127 -10.09 -1.16 1.79
C HIS A 127 -8.99 -1.20 2.85
N LEU A 128 -8.23 -2.29 2.83
CA LEU A 128 -7.05 -2.50 3.65
C LEU A 128 -5.88 -3.02 2.82
N ASP A 129 -4.70 -2.50 3.11
CA ASP A 129 -3.42 -3.05 2.68
C ASP A 129 -2.36 -2.86 3.79
N SER A 130 -1.08 -2.97 3.45
CA SER A 130 -0.03 -2.67 4.43
C SER A 130 1.27 -2.26 3.77
N HIS A 131 2.02 -1.44 4.49
CA HIS A 131 3.38 -1.05 4.13
C HIS A 131 4.25 -2.29 3.97
N GLN A 132 4.98 -2.36 2.84
CA GLN A 132 5.80 -3.49 2.41
C GLN A 132 5.06 -4.85 2.40
N HIS A 133 3.72 -4.84 2.31
CA HIS A 133 2.87 -6.03 2.18
C HIS A 133 2.96 -7.07 3.32
N LEU A 134 3.36 -6.66 4.52
CA LEU A 134 3.44 -7.56 5.67
C LEU A 134 2.10 -8.24 6.02
N HIS A 135 0.95 -7.67 5.63
CA HIS A 135 -0.38 -8.24 5.90
C HIS A 135 -0.56 -9.65 5.32
N VAL A 136 0.16 -10.06 4.28
CA VAL A 136 0.05 -11.43 3.72
C VAL A 136 1.03 -12.44 4.32
N LEU A 137 1.87 -12.05 5.29
CA LEU A 137 2.74 -13.00 5.98
C LEU A 137 1.90 -13.95 6.85
N PRO A 138 2.19 -15.27 6.93
CA PRO A 138 1.24 -16.27 7.42
C PRO A 138 0.57 -16.00 8.78
N GLN A 139 1.35 -15.62 9.79
CA GLN A 139 0.82 -15.33 11.13
C GLN A 139 0.15 -13.96 11.21
N ILE A 140 0.66 -12.97 10.48
CA ILE A 140 0.09 -11.62 10.41
C ILE A 140 -1.24 -11.65 9.63
N TRP A 141 -1.33 -12.47 8.60
CA TRP A 141 -2.52 -12.66 7.77
C TRP A 141 -3.73 -13.13 8.59
N SER A 142 -3.51 -13.99 9.59
CA SER A 142 -4.59 -14.43 10.49
C SER A 142 -5.09 -13.31 11.41
N ILE A 143 -4.18 -12.42 11.83
CA ILE A 143 -4.51 -11.21 12.60
C ILE A 143 -5.30 -10.25 11.73
N VAL A 144 -4.83 -9.98 10.51
CA VAL A 144 -5.51 -9.08 9.55
C VAL A 144 -6.93 -9.56 9.25
N GLN A 145 -7.13 -10.85 8.97
CA GLN A 145 -8.48 -11.42 8.79
C GLN A 145 -9.39 -11.12 10.00
N SER A 146 -8.88 -11.30 11.21
CA SER A 146 -9.64 -11.08 12.45
C SER A 146 -10.01 -9.60 12.62
N LEU A 147 -9.10 -8.69 12.32
CA LEU A 147 -9.34 -7.26 12.42
C LEU A 147 -10.26 -6.74 11.31
N MET A 148 -10.11 -7.21 10.07
CA MET A 148 -11.03 -6.94 8.98
C MET A 148 -12.47 -7.30 9.36
N MET A 149 -12.68 -8.49 9.93
CA MET A 149 -13.99 -8.90 10.46
C MET A 149 -14.47 -8.02 11.62
N LYS A 150 -13.58 -7.64 12.55
CA LYS A 150 -13.90 -6.76 13.69
C LYS A 150 -14.42 -5.39 13.22
N TYR A 151 -13.80 -4.80 12.20
CA TYR A 151 -14.13 -3.46 11.70
C TYR A 151 -15.09 -3.46 10.51
N GLY A 152 -15.55 -4.63 10.04
CA GLY A 152 -16.46 -4.73 8.90
C GLY A 152 -15.84 -4.39 7.55
N ILE A 153 -14.51 -4.44 7.43
CA ILE A 153 -13.78 -4.20 6.18
C ILE A 153 -13.65 -5.53 5.44
N HIS A 154 -14.10 -5.58 4.19
CA HIS A 154 -14.06 -6.80 3.38
C HIS A 154 -13.22 -6.66 2.11
N ARG A 155 -12.86 -5.44 1.71
CA ARG A 155 -12.01 -5.22 0.53
C ARG A 155 -10.55 -5.10 0.94
N LEU A 156 -9.65 -5.71 0.19
CA LEU A 156 -8.22 -5.67 0.47
C LEU A 156 -7.34 -5.80 -0.76
N ARG A 157 -6.10 -5.35 -0.62
CA ARG A 157 -5.01 -5.67 -1.54
C ARG A 157 -4.57 -7.13 -1.38
N ILE A 158 -4.34 -7.81 -2.49
CA ILE A 158 -3.57 -9.06 -2.52
C ILE A 158 -2.41 -8.87 -3.51
N PRO A 159 -1.16 -8.71 -3.02
CA PRO A 159 -0.02 -8.36 -3.85
C PRO A 159 0.52 -9.59 -4.59
N ARG A 160 -0.24 -10.05 -5.59
CA ARG A 160 0.00 -11.25 -6.39
C ARG A 160 0.43 -10.88 -7.81
N GLU A 161 1.54 -10.17 -7.91
CA GLU A 161 2.11 -9.79 -9.21
C GLU A 161 2.62 -11.04 -9.96
N ALA A 162 2.36 -11.10 -11.28
CA ALA A 162 2.65 -12.29 -12.06
C ALA A 162 4.16 -12.60 -12.14
N TYR A 163 4.54 -13.87 -11.99
CA TYR A 163 5.95 -14.32 -12.06
C TYR A 163 6.64 -14.00 -13.39
N SER A 164 5.88 -13.89 -14.48
CA SER A 164 6.40 -13.56 -15.80
C SER A 164 6.68 -12.07 -16.00
N TYR A 165 6.12 -11.20 -15.15
CA TYR A 165 6.23 -9.75 -15.34
C TYR A 165 7.68 -9.28 -15.19
N LYS A 166 8.21 -8.59 -16.21
CA LYS A 166 9.56 -7.99 -16.24
C LYS A 166 10.73 -8.90 -15.80
N VAL A 167 10.60 -10.22 -15.91
CA VAL A 167 11.66 -11.17 -15.46
C VAL A 167 13.01 -10.97 -16.17
N LEU A 168 13.01 -10.43 -17.40
CA LEU A 168 14.22 -10.17 -18.19
C LEU A 168 14.85 -8.80 -17.97
N SER A 169 14.15 -7.87 -17.31
CA SER A 169 14.55 -6.46 -17.21
C SER A 169 14.63 -5.93 -15.78
N ALA A 170 14.03 -6.63 -14.82
CA ALA A 170 13.99 -6.22 -13.43
C ALA A 170 15.23 -6.67 -12.63
N ASN A 171 15.47 -6.00 -11.52
CA ASN A 171 16.50 -6.39 -10.57
C ASN A 171 16.20 -7.80 -9.97
N PRO A 172 17.16 -8.74 -9.96
CA PRO A 172 16.95 -10.09 -9.43
C PRO A 172 16.46 -10.16 -7.98
N VAL A 173 16.87 -9.22 -7.12
CA VAL A 173 16.41 -9.14 -5.72
C VAL A 173 14.92 -8.80 -5.66
N ARG A 174 14.46 -7.87 -6.51
CA ARG A 174 13.04 -7.53 -6.62
C ARG A 174 12.21 -8.68 -7.18
N ILE A 175 12.76 -9.43 -8.14
CA ILE A 175 12.13 -10.65 -8.66
C ILE A 175 11.97 -11.70 -7.56
N ALA A 176 13.02 -11.96 -6.76
CA ALA A 176 12.94 -12.90 -5.64
C ALA A 176 11.92 -12.45 -4.57
N GLY A 177 11.92 -11.16 -4.23
CA GLY A 177 10.94 -10.58 -3.29
C GLY A 177 9.50 -10.72 -3.79
N ARG A 178 9.25 -10.36 -5.06
CA ARG A 178 7.97 -10.58 -5.73
C ARG A 178 7.57 -12.05 -5.70
N ASP A 179 8.48 -12.97 -6.01
CA ASP A 179 8.13 -14.38 -6.12
C ASP A 179 7.69 -14.97 -4.78
N GLY A 180 8.41 -14.62 -3.71
CA GLY A 180 8.06 -14.96 -2.34
C GLY A 180 6.68 -14.40 -1.95
N LEU A 181 6.42 -13.12 -2.22
CA LEU A 181 5.13 -12.50 -1.90
C LEU A 181 4.00 -13.08 -2.74
N THR A 182 4.18 -13.28 -4.04
CA THR A 182 3.17 -13.90 -4.91
C THR A 182 2.83 -15.32 -4.46
N TYR A 183 3.79 -16.09 -3.94
CA TYR A 183 3.52 -17.40 -3.33
C TYR A 183 2.64 -17.28 -2.07
N LEU A 184 2.95 -16.35 -1.16
CA LEU A 184 2.16 -16.11 0.04
C LEU A 184 0.76 -15.59 -0.29
N SER A 185 0.67 -14.61 -1.20
CA SER A 185 -0.58 -14.05 -1.71
C SER A 185 -1.49 -15.14 -2.32
N ARG A 186 -0.92 -16.10 -3.06
CA ARG A 186 -1.69 -17.25 -3.58
C ARG A 186 -2.28 -18.13 -2.47
N LYS A 187 -1.57 -18.31 -1.35
CA LYS A 187 -2.11 -19.02 -0.18
C LYS A 187 -3.21 -18.20 0.51
N ALA A 188 -3.04 -16.88 0.60
CA ALA A 188 -4.02 -15.99 1.20
C ALA A 188 -5.39 -16.06 0.49
N MET A 189 -5.40 -16.25 -0.84
CA MET A 189 -6.64 -16.35 -1.64
C MET A 189 -7.64 -17.42 -1.16
N ALA A 190 -7.18 -18.52 -0.56
CA ALA A 190 -8.08 -19.53 0.00
C ALA A 190 -8.93 -18.93 1.14
N SER A 191 -8.36 -18.03 1.93
CA SER A 191 -9.10 -17.32 2.99
C SER A 191 -9.93 -16.18 2.43
N VAL A 192 -9.46 -15.47 1.39
CA VAL A 192 -10.24 -14.44 0.69
C VAL A 192 -11.58 -15.01 0.21
N GLN A 193 -11.57 -16.16 -0.46
CA GLN A 193 -12.78 -16.83 -0.93
C GLN A 193 -13.67 -17.32 0.22
N ARG A 194 -13.07 -17.97 1.22
CA ARG A 194 -13.80 -18.54 2.36
C ARG A 194 -14.46 -17.48 3.26
N LEU A 195 -13.84 -16.31 3.39
CA LEU A 195 -14.32 -15.22 4.23
C LEU A 195 -15.09 -14.16 3.43
N HIS A 196 -15.33 -14.38 2.14
CA HIS A 196 -16.01 -13.45 1.24
C HIS A 196 -15.37 -12.05 1.22
N PHE A 197 -14.04 -12.00 1.26
CA PHE A 197 -13.31 -10.76 1.01
C PHE A 197 -13.22 -10.47 -0.49
N THR A 198 -13.18 -9.19 -0.84
CA THR A 198 -13.09 -8.70 -2.22
C THR A 198 -11.70 -8.16 -2.51
N THR A 199 -11.11 -8.55 -3.64
CA THR A 199 -9.80 -8.07 -4.11
C THR A 199 -9.85 -7.90 -5.63
N THR A 200 -8.89 -7.17 -6.19
CA THR A 200 -8.65 -7.11 -7.64
C THR A 200 -8.13 -8.45 -8.19
N ASP A 201 -8.32 -8.67 -9.49
CA ASP A 201 -7.82 -9.86 -10.20
C ASP A 201 -6.28 -9.84 -10.28
N PHE A 202 -5.72 -8.64 -10.51
CA PHE A 202 -4.31 -8.39 -10.74
C PHE A 202 -3.77 -7.26 -9.87
N PHE A 203 -2.53 -7.43 -9.43
CA PHE A 203 -1.77 -6.42 -8.70
C PHE A 203 -0.47 -6.10 -9.44
N TRP A 204 -0.10 -4.81 -9.46
CA TRP A 204 1.11 -4.30 -10.09
C TRP A 204 1.80 -3.29 -9.18
N GLY A 205 3.13 -3.25 -9.24
CA GLY A 205 3.96 -2.29 -8.50
C GLY A 205 4.93 -2.95 -7.53
N MET A 206 4.99 -4.28 -7.46
CA MET A 206 5.97 -4.97 -6.61
C MET A 206 7.38 -4.80 -7.18
N VAL A 207 7.55 -5.10 -8.46
CA VAL A 207 8.83 -4.96 -9.15
C VAL A 207 9.18 -3.50 -9.40
N ASP A 208 8.19 -2.66 -9.67
CA ASP A 208 8.38 -1.25 -10.04
C ASP A 208 8.16 -0.28 -8.87
N GLY A 209 7.93 -0.74 -7.65
CA GLY A 209 7.62 0.12 -6.50
C GLY A 209 8.72 1.14 -6.18
N GLY A 210 8.34 2.41 -6.05
CA GLY A 210 9.26 3.54 -5.95
C GLY A 210 9.96 3.91 -7.27
N HIS A 211 9.61 3.25 -8.38
CA HIS A 211 10.17 3.46 -9.71
C HIS A 211 9.07 3.38 -10.79
N MET A 212 7.79 3.56 -10.44
CA MET A 212 6.67 3.57 -11.40
C MET A 212 6.63 4.90 -12.17
N THR A 213 7.71 5.20 -12.89
CA THR A 213 7.84 6.37 -13.75
C THR A 213 6.82 6.33 -14.89
N GLU A 214 6.64 7.46 -15.58
CA GLU A 214 5.73 7.56 -16.72
C GLU A 214 5.98 6.47 -17.77
N SER A 215 7.23 6.20 -18.11
CA SER A 215 7.61 5.14 -19.05
C SER A 215 7.22 3.74 -18.56
N ASN A 216 7.38 3.47 -17.26
CA ASN A 216 7.01 2.18 -16.67
C ASN A 216 5.50 2.01 -16.59
N LEU A 217 4.77 3.10 -16.29
CA LEU A 217 3.31 3.10 -16.26
C LEU A 217 2.73 2.91 -17.66
N HIS A 218 3.26 3.60 -18.68
CA HIS A 218 2.92 3.37 -20.08
C HIS A 218 3.10 1.90 -20.49
N TYR A 219 4.27 1.34 -20.17
CA TYR A 219 4.60 -0.05 -20.45
C TYR A 219 3.60 -1.03 -19.81
N LEU A 220 3.20 -0.75 -18.56
CA LEU A 220 2.27 -1.58 -17.82
C LEU A 220 0.86 -1.48 -18.41
N ILE A 221 0.35 -0.28 -18.65
CA ILE A 221 -0.99 -0.02 -19.21
C ILE A 221 -1.14 -0.70 -20.57
N ASP A 222 -0.07 -0.78 -21.38
CA ASP A 222 -0.09 -1.48 -22.66
C ASP A 222 -0.28 -3.00 -22.57
N ARG A 223 -0.07 -3.58 -21.38
CA ARG A 223 0.02 -5.03 -21.17
C ARG A 223 -0.99 -5.55 -20.15
N LEU A 224 -1.93 -4.71 -19.72
CA LEU A 224 -2.97 -5.14 -18.79
C LEU A 224 -3.80 -6.27 -19.41
N PRO A 225 -3.87 -7.45 -18.78
CA PRO A 225 -4.83 -8.48 -19.18
C PRO A 225 -6.26 -8.01 -18.93
N PHE A 226 -7.27 -8.76 -19.40
CA PHE A 226 -8.65 -8.40 -19.11
C PHE A 226 -9.00 -8.63 -17.63
N GLY A 227 -9.47 -7.61 -16.91
CA GLY A 227 -9.95 -7.75 -15.53
C GLY A 227 -9.96 -6.46 -14.71
N THR A 228 -9.96 -6.64 -13.39
CA THR A 228 -9.77 -5.58 -12.39
C THR A 228 -8.31 -5.54 -11.94
N HIS A 229 -7.72 -4.35 -11.89
CA HIS A 229 -6.31 -4.18 -11.55
C HIS A 229 -6.14 -3.18 -10.43
N GLU A 230 -5.14 -3.43 -9.59
CA GLU A 230 -4.55 -2.41 -8.75
C GLU A 230 -3.13 -2.10 -9.27
N ILE A 231 -2.82 -0.82 -9.42
CA ILE A 231 -1.47 -0.30 -9.69
C ILE A 231 -1.04 0.50 -8.46
N MET A 232 -0.08 -0.04 -7.72
CA MET A 232 0.52 0.62 -6.55
C MET A 232 1.59 1.63 -6.98
N MET A 233 1.54 2.82 -6.38
CA MET A 233 2.47 3.93 -6.61
C MET A 233 2.85 4.61 -5.29
N HIS A 234 3.95 5.36 -5.29
CA HIS A 234 4.50 6.10 -4.14
C HIS A 234 4.80 7.54 -4.56
N PRO A 235 3.79 8.37 -4.87
CA PRO A 235 4.01 9.74 -5.30
C PRO A 235 4.49 10.62 -4.14
N GLY A 236 5.35 11.58 -4.45
CA GLY A 236 5.76 12.63 -3.52
C GLY A 236 6.32 13.82 -4.28
N ARG A 237 6.02 15.04 -3.82
CA ARG A 237 6.39 16.28 -4.52
C ARG A 237 7.90 16.45 -4.74
N SER A 238 8.72 16.00 -3.77
CA SER A 238 10.17 16.13 -3.83
C SER A 238 10.91 14.90 -3.34
N THR A 239 11.55 14.19 -4.27
CA THR A 239 12.47 13.09 -3.93
C THR A 239 13.62 13.57 -3.06
N ALA A 240 14.13 14.79 -3.31
CA ALA A 240 15.27 15.34 -2.57
C ALA A 240 14.94 15.64 -1.10
N VAL A 241 13.69 16.07 -0.80
CA VAL A 241 13.23 16.26 0.58
C VAL A 241 12.98 14.90 1.24
N LEU A 242 12.24 14.01 0.58
CA LEU A 242 11.89 12.71 1.14
C LEU A 242 13.12 11.82 1.40
N SER A 243 14.16 11.93 0.57
CA SER A 243 15.43 11.20 0.76
C SER A 243 16.23 11.64 2.00
N GLN A 244 15.86 12.75 2.65
CA GLN A 244 16.45 13.15 3.93
C GLN A 244 15.87 12.36 5.10
N SER A 245 14.66 11.82 4.94
CA SER A 245 13.94 11.06 5.96
C SER A 245 13.93 9.55 5.68
N PHE A 246 13.98 9.16 4.40
CA PHE A 246 13.82 7.77 3.98
C PHE A 246 14.97 7.32 3.06
N SER A 247 15.47 6.11 3.32
CA SER A 247 16.60 5.46 2.63
C SER A 247 16.16 4.49 1.51
N TRP A 248 14.88 4.49 1.14
CA TRP A 248 14.27 3.46 0.30
C TRP A 248 14.68 3.51 -1.18
N GLY A 249 15.36 4.58 -1.59
CA GLY A 249 15.78 4.78 -2.98
C GLY A 249 14.61 4.94 -3.93
N TYR A 250 13.50 5.53 -3.47
CA TYR A 250 12.33 5.78 -4.29
C TYR A 250 12.50 7.06 -5.11
N HIS A 251 11.87 7.06 -6.27
CA HIS A 251 11.77 8.16 -7.21
C HIS A 251 10.38 8.81 -7.06
N TRP A 252 10.04 9.25 -5.84
CA TRP A 252 8.72 9.79 -5.51
C TRP A 252 8.23 10.87 -6.48
N GLN A 253 9.13 11.78 -6.87
CA GLN A 253 8.79 12.85 -7.80
C GLN A 253 8.48 12.34 -9.21
N ASP A 254 9.19 11.32 -9.69
CA ASP A 254 8.94 10.74 -11.02
C ASP A 254 7.59 10.01 -11.05
N GLU A 255 7.24 9.30 -9.97
CA GLU A 255 5.92 8.67 -9.84
C GLU A 255 4.79 9.71 -9.75
N PHE A 256 5.02 10.79 -9.02
CA PHE A 256 4.07 11.91 -8.96
C PHE A 256 3.85 12.54 -10.34
N GLN A 257 4.92 12.79 -11.11
CA GLN A 257 4.78 13.32 -12.47
C GLN A 257 4.06 12.33 -13.41
N ALA A 258 4.28 11.02 -13.25
CA ALA A 258 3.57 10.01 -14.02
C ALA A 258 2.05 10.07 -13.79
N LEU A 259 1.61 10.30 -12.55
CA LEU A 259 0.19 10.46 -12.22
C LEU A 259 -0.44 11.72 -12.83
N LEU A 260 0.34 12.77 -13.04
CA LEU A 260 -0.10 14.03 -13.65
C LEU A 260 0.05 14.05 -15.18
N SER A 261 0.64 13.01 -15.78
CA SER A 261 0.95 13.00 -17.20
C SER A 261 -0.33 13.02 -18.07
N PRO A 262 -0.45 13.99 -19.01
CA PRO A 262 -1.48 13.96 -20.03
C PRO A 262 -1.37 12.72 -20.94
N GLY A 263 -0.16 12.21 -21.17
CA GLY A 263 0.09 11.03 -21.98
C GLY A 263 -0.51 9.77 -21.36
N ILE A 264 -0.37 9.61 -20.03
CA ILE A 264 -0.99 8.51 -19.28
C ILE A 264 -2.51 8.62 -19.34
N ARG A 265 -3.08 9.80 -19.10
CA ARG A 265 -4.53 10.03 -19.21
C ARG A 265 -5.05 9.65 -20.60
N GLN A 266 -4.40 10.15 -21.65
CA GLN A 266 -4.77 9.86 -23.04
C GLN A 266 -4.69 8.35 -23.34
N GLN A 267 -3.69 7.64 -22.81
CA GLN A 267 -3.55 6.20 -23.01
C GLN A 267 -4.67 5.42 -22.33
N LEU A 268 -5.05 5.79 -21.10
CA LEU A 268 -6.17 5.19 -20.38
C LEU A 268 -7.49 5.39 -21.14
N GLU A 269 -7.75 6.61 -21.63
CA GLU A 269 -8.92 6.94 -22.43
C GLU A 269 -8.95 6.17 -23.76
N ALA A 270 -7.83 6.13 -24.49
CA ALA A 270 -7.73 5.43 -25.78
C ALA A 270 -7.96 3.91 -25.66
N LYS A 271 -7.56 3.32 -24.53
CA LYS A 271 -7.81 1.91 -24.21
C LYS A 271 -9.17 1.66 -23.55
N GLN A 272 -9.96 2.71 -23.33
CA GLN A 272 -11.24 2.65 -22.62
C GLN A 272 -11.06 1.95 -21.26
N ILE A 273 -10.04 2.36 -20.49
CA ILE A 273 -9.82 1.86 -19.14
C ILE A 273 -10.66 2.72 -18.19
N GLU A 274 -11.48 2.05 -17.38
CA GLU A 274 -12.27 2.70 -16.33
C GLU A 274 -11.43 2.83 -15.07
N LEU A 275 -11.22 4.06 -14.61
CA LEU A 275 -10.60 4.35 -13.34
C LEU A 275 -11.64 4.20 -12.22
N ILE A 276 -11.30 3.44 -11.18
CA ILE A 276 -12.20 3.10 -10.07
C ILE A 276 -11.48 3.20 -8.72
N THR A 277 -12.26 3.25 -7.65
CA THR A 277 -11.81 3.10 -6.27
C THR A 277 -11.97 1.66 -5.80
N TYR A 278 -11.48 1.34 -4.60
CA TYR A 278 -11.82 0.08 -3.96
C TYR A 278 -13.31 -0.01 -3.63
N GLY A 279 -13.95 1.09 -3.25
CA GLY A 279 -15.39 1.17 -2.98
C GLY A 279 -16.28 0.68 -4.12
N ASP A 280 -15.80 0.75 -5.37
CA ASP A 280 -16.50 0.27 -6.56
C ASP A 280 -16.35 -1.24 -6.83
N LEU A 281 -15.57 -1.94 -6.01
CA LEU A 281 -15.50 -3.40 -6.02
C LEU A 281 -16.73 -3.99 -5.28
N PRO A 282 -17.22 -5.16 -5.70
CA PRO A 282 -18.41 -5.79 -5.13
C PRO A 282 -18.32 -6.12 -3.64
#